data_AF-A0A1B0F954-F1
#
_entry.id   AF-A0A1B0F954-F1
#
_cell.length_a   1.000
_cell.length_b   1.000
_cell.length_c   1.000
_cell.angle_alpha   90.00
_cell.angle_beta   90.00
_cell.angle_gamma   90.00
#
_symmetry.space_group_name_H-M   'P 1'
#
loop_
_entity.id
_entity.type
_entity.pdbx_description
1 polymer ?
#
loop_
_entity_poly.entity_id
_entity_poly.type
_entity_poly.pdbx_seq_one_letter_code
_entity_poly.pdbx_strand_id
1 'polypeptide(L)'
;MDVVTGVIKANFPTRISFAVTSKIDSRTILGEQGAEQLLGMGDMLYMASGGKIIRVHGPFVSDNEVQDIVDHLKMQGDPNYMEEITKEDENSSTESHDETEDEENDRYNQAIIQRDQKVSTSYIQRQLRIGYNRAANIVERMEKEGIVSAPNYSGKREILVE
;
A
#
# COMPACT_ATOMS: atom_id res chain seq x y z
N MET A 1 -10.63 -5.88 -4.95
CA MET A 1 -9.56 -4.92 -4.57
C MET A 1 -10.11 -3.53 -4.89
N ASP A 2 -10.38 -2.71 -3.88
CA ASP A 2 -10.88 -1.36 -4.05
C ASP A 2 -9.70 -0.40 -4.21
N VAL A 3 -9.39 0.01 -5.46
CA VAL A 3 -8.26 0.92 -5.76
C VAL A 3 -8.54 2.33 -5.22
N VAL A 4 -9.78 2.79 -5.29
CA VAL A 4 -10.20 4.13 -4.82
C VAL A 4 -10.78 4.01 -3.40
N THR A 5 -9.88 3.89 -2.43
CA THR A 5 -10.23 3.72 -1.02
C THR A 5 -10.86 4.99 -0.42
N GLY A 6 -11.42 4.87 0.79
CA GLY A 6 -12.00 6.01 1.52
C GLY A 6 -11.00 7.14 1.79
N VAL A 7 -9.76 6.78 2.13
CA VAL A 7 -8.68 7.75 2.41
C VAL A 7 -8.31 8.54 1.16
N ILE A 8 -8.22 7.87 0.01
CA ILE A 8 -7.99 8.55 -1.29
C ILE A 8 -9.14 9.50 -1.60
N LYS A 9 -10.39 9.05 -1.47
CA LYS A 9 -11.57 9.90 -1.73
C LYS A 9 -11.60 11.13 -0.83
N ALA A 10 -11.24 10.99 0.45
CA ALA A 10 -11.25 12.10 1.39
C ALA A 10 -10.23 13.20 1.05
N ASN A 11 -9.08 12.83 0.47
CA ASN A 11 -7.99 13.76 0.17
C ASN A 11 -8.01 14.32 -1.27
N PHE A 12 -8.69 13.67 -2.20
CA PHE A 12 -8.81 14.10 -3.60
C PHE A 12 -10.26 14.42 -3.95
N PRO A 13 -10.72 15.67 -3.71
CA PRO A 13 -12.13 16.04 -3.81
C PRO A 13 -12.57 16.37 -5.25
N THR A 14 -11.61 16.70 -6.15
CA THR A 14 -11.87 16.93 -7.58
C THR A 14 -11.66 15.64 -8.35
N ARG A 15 -12.65 15.25 -9.15
CA ARG A 15 -12.66 13.94 -9.82
C ARG A 15 -13.16 14.05 -11.25
N ILE A 16 -12.58 13.23 -12.11
CA ILE A 16 -12.98 13.04 -13.51
C ILE A 16 -13.25 11.55 -13.70
N SER A 17 -14.35 11.21 -14.37
CA SER A 17 -14.60 9.86 -14.86
C SER A 17 -14.92 9.90 -16.35
N PHE A 18 -14.18 9.10 -17.11
CA PHE A 18 -14.60 8.71 -18.46
C PHE A 18 -15.62 7.57 -18.38
N ALA A 19 -16.03 7.06 -19.55
CA ALA A 19 -16.94 5.93 -19.64
C ALA A 19 -16.43 4.73 -18.84
N VAL A 20 -17.28 4.22 -17.94
CA VAL A 20 -17.04 3.01 -17.14
C VAL A 20 -18.09 1.94 -17.46
N THR A 21 -17.83 0.71 -17.06
CA THR A 21 -18.69 -0.43 -17.40
C THR A 21 -19.91 -0.56 -16.48
N SER A 22 -19.84 -0.07 -15.25
CA SER A 22 -20.89 -0.28 -14.25
C SER A 22 -21.20 0.94 -13.39
N LYS A 23 -22.43 0.95 -12.85
CA LYS A 23 -22.88 1.93 -11.84
C LYS A 23 -22.02 1.91 -10.57
N ILE A 24 -21.47 0.74 -10.23
CA ILE A 24 -20.61 0.57 -9.06
C ILE A 24 -19.31 1.35 -9.28
N ASP A 25 -18.70 1.22 -10.45
CA ASP A 25 -17.46 1.94 -10.80
C ASP A 25 -17.68 3.45 -10.85
N SER A 26 -18.82 3.89 -11.41
CA SER A 26 -19.18 5.32 -11.39
C SER A 26 -19.25 5.86 -9.96
N ARG A 27 -19.90 5.14 -9.03
CA ARG A 27 -19.96 5.54 -7.63
C ARG A 27 -18.60 5.47 -6.93
N THR A 28 -17.77 4.51 -7.29
CA THR A 28 -16.41 4.40 -6.74
C THR A 28 -15.57 5.63 -7.08
N ILE A 29 -15.68 6.14 -8.31
CA ILE A 29 -14.92 7.32 -8.76
C ILE A 29 -15.61 8.61 -8.32
N LEU A 30 -16.88 8.83 -8.64
CA LEU A 30 -17.55 10.12 -8.48
C LEU A 30 -18.36 10.22 -7.18
N GLY A 31 -18.68 9.10 -6.52
CA GLY A 31 -19.67 9.03 -5.45
C GLY A 31 -21.11 8.88 -5.96
N GLU A 32 -21.36 9.17 -7.23
CA GLU A 32 -22.67 9.08 -7.88
C GLU A 32 -22.63 8.23 -9.16
N GLN A 33 -23.80 7.79 -9.62
CA GLN A 33 -23.94 7.08 -10.90
C GLN A 33 -24.00 8.06 -12.07
N GLY A 34 -23.68 7.61 -13.28
CA GLY A 34 -23.79 8.39 -14.52
C GLY A 34 -22.65 8.16 -15.49
N ALA A 35 -21.46 7.81 -15.00
CA ALA A 35 -20.30 7.57 -15.87
C ALA A 35 -20.47 6.32 -16.75
N GLU A 36 -21.33 5.37 -16.34
CA GLU A 36 -21.67 4.19 -17.13
C GLU A 36 -22.53 4.49 -18.37
N GLN A 37 -23.04 5.72 -18.49
CA GLN A 37 -23.88 6.19 -19.59
C GLN A 37 -23.12 7.08 -20.58
N LEU A 38 -21.82 7.29 -20.36
CA LEU A 38 -20.98 8.08 -21.26
C LEU A 38 -20.74 7.33 -22.57
N LEU A 39 -20.53 8.10 -23.64
CA LEU A 39 -20.45 7.59 -25.01
C LEU A 39 -19.05 7.08 -25.39
N GLY A 40 -18.08 7.19 -24.49
CA GLY A 40 -16.66 6.95 -24.78
C GLY A 40 -16.03 8.09 -25.58
N MET A 41 -14.89 7.82 -26.24
CA MET A 41 -14.21 8.76 -27.14
C MET A 41 -14.03 10.19 -26.58
N GLY A 42 -13.63 10.29 -25.31
CA GLY A 42 -13.40 11.58 -24.64
C GLY A 42 -14.60 12.16 -23.88
N ASP A 43 -15.80 11.55 -23.96
CA ASP A 43 -16.94 11.94 -23.13
C ASP A 43 -16.68 11.63 -21.64
N MET A 44 -16.86 12.64 -20.79
CA MET A 44 -16.51 12.56 -19.36
C MET A 44 -17.46 13.31 -18.45
N LEU A 45 -17.46 12.91 -17.18
CA LEU A 45 -18.07 13.63 -16.06
C LEU A 45 -16.97 14.26 -15.21
N TYR A 46 -17.09 15.56 -14.94
CA TYR A 46 -16.20 16.31 -14.07
C TYR A 46 -16.95 16.77 -12.82
N MET A 47 -16.28 16.64 -11.67
CA MET A 47 -16.77 17.10 -10.39
C MET A 47 -15.69 17.93 -9.69
N ALA A 48 -15.96 19.21 -9.49
CA ALA A 48 -15.09 20.10 -8.73
C ALA A 48 -15.39 19.99 -7.24
N SER A 49 -14.43 19.51 -6.45
CA SER A 49 -14.46 19.50 -4.98
C SER A 49 -15.78 19.04 -4.33
N GLY A 50 -16.35 17.91 -4.79
CA GLY A 50 -17.64 17.40 -4.28
C GLY A 50 -18.88 18.23 -4.65
N GLY A 51 -18.73 19.19 -5.56
CA GLY A 51 -19.82 19.99 -6.12
C GLY A 51 -20.62 19.25 -7.19
N LYS A 52 -21.43 19.99 -7.94
CA LYS A 52 -22.29 19.43 -8.99
C LYS A 52 -21.46 18.80 -10.10
N ILE A 53 -21.85 17.60 -10.53
CA ILE A 53 -21.27 16.93 -11.70
C ILE A 53 -21.69 17.66 -12.97
N ILE A 54 -20.71 17.93 -13.84
CA ILE A 54 -20.94 18.45 -15.19
C ILE A 54 -20.42 17.46 -16.23
N ARG A 55 -21.16 17.30 -17.34
CA ARG A 55 -20.72 16.50 -18.48
C ARG A 55 -19.90 17.37 -19.42
N VAL A 56 -18.76 16.86 -19.86
CA VAL A 56 -17.80 17.56 -20.71
C VAL A 56 -17.33 16.61 -21.80
N HIS A 57 -17.09 17.14 -23.00
CA HIS A 57 -16.41 16.42 -24.07
C HIS A 57 -14.93 16.79 -24.05
N GLY A 58 -14.08 15.83 -23.71
CA GLY A 58 -12.64 16.00 -23.68
C GLY A 58 -12.10 16.28 -25.09
N PRO A 59 -11.14 17.22 -25.23
CA PRO A 59 -10.48 17.44 -26.51
C PRO A 59 -9.68 16.20 -26.89
N PHE A 60 -9.70 15.87 -28.18
CA PHE A 60 -8.82 14.85 -28.74
C PHE A 60 -7.45 15.47 -29.04
N VAL A 61 -6.40 14.80 -28.59
CA VAL A 61 -5.01 15.09 -28.98
C VAL A 61 -4.42 13.79 -29.52
N SER A 62 -3.84 13.86 -30.70
CA SER A 62 -3.17 12.72 -31.33
C SER A 62 -1.76 12.53 -30.78
N ASP A 63 -1.23 11.32 -30.88
CA ASP A 63 0.14 11.00 -30.45
C ASP A 63 1.18 11.87 -31.20
N ASN A 64 0.91 12.21 -32.47
CA ASN A 64 1.77 13.09 -33.26
C ASN A 64 1.83 14.51 -32.68
N GLU A 65 0.69 15.08 -32.27
CA GLU A 65 0.66 16.40 -31.65
C GLU A 65 1.41 16.42 -30.31
N VAL A 66 1.31 15.34 -29.53
CA VAL A 66 2.09 15.19 -28.29
C VAL A 66 3.58 15.14 -28.60
N GLN A 67 3.97 14.36 -29.62
CA GLN A 67 5.37 14.21 -30.02
C GLN A 67 5.97 15.54 -30.50
N ASP A 68 5.24 16.29 -31.33
CA ASP A 68 5.67 17.60 -31.82
C ASP A 68 5.93 18.59 -30.67
N ILE A 69 5.05 18.60 -29.66
CA ILE A 69 5.21 19.44 -28.46
C ILE A 69 6.43 18.98 -27.64
N VAL A 70 6.59 17.68 -27.45
CA VAL A 70 7.73 17.11 -26.69
C VAL A 70 9.06 17.46 -27.35
N ASP A 71 9.16 17.35 -28.68
CA ASP A 71 10.39 17.66 -29.41
C ASP A 71 10.68 19.16 -29.39
N HIS A 72 9.64 20.00 -29.50
CA HIS A 72 9.78 21.44 -29.30
C HIS A 72 10.33 21.78 -27.91
N LEU A 73 9.83 21.12 -26.84
CA LEU A 73 10.31 21.35 -25.47
C LEU A 73 11.76 20.89 -25.27
N LYS A 74 12.14 19.73 -25.83
CA LYS A 74 13.53 19.22 -25.76
C LYS A 74 14.54 20.15 -26.43
N MET A 75 14.13 20.89 -27.47
CA MET A 75 15.00 21.89 -28.10
C MET A 75 15.29 23.10 -27.20
N GLN A 76 14.44 23.36 -26.19
CA GLN A 76 14.61 24.52 -25.30
C GLN A 76 15.62 24.27 -24.18
N GLY A 77 15.88 23.02 -23.82
CA GLY A 77 16.91 22.67 -22.84
C GLY A 77 16.82 21.23 -22.33
N ASP A 78 17.88 20.84 -21.62
CA ASP A 78 17.97 19.53 -20.98
C ASP A 78 17.18 19.49 -19.66
N PRO A 79 16.57 18.36 -19.32
CA PRO A 79 15.86 18.20 -18.05
C PRO A 79 16.83 18.20 -16.86
N ASN A 80 16.46 18.89 -15.78
CA ASN A 80 17.20 18.88 -14.52
C ASN A 80 16.51 17.90 -13.53
N TYR A 81 16.94 16.65 -13.53
CA TYR A 81 16.37 15.62 -12.66
C TYR A 81 16.99 15.65 -11.26
N MET A 82 16.13 15.54 -10.23
CA MET A 82 16.57 15.35 -8.85
C MET A 82 16.59 13.86 -8.52
N GLU A 83 17.76 13.24 -8.54
CA GLU A 83 17.92 11.79 -8.31
C GLU A 83 17.39 11.33 -6.93
N GLU A 84 17.38 12.23 -5.94
CA GLU A 84 16.86 11.98 -4.60
C GLU A 84 15.40 11.50 -4.60
N ILE A 85 14.56 11.98 -5.53
CA ILE A 85 13.15 11.59 -5.62
C ILE A 85 12.99 10.08 -5.87
N THR A 86 13.95 9.47 -6.57
CA THR A 86 13.93 8.03 -6.91
C THR A 86 14.80 7.18 -6.01
N LYS A 87 15.59 7.78 -5.11
CA LYS A 87 16.39 7.03 -4.14
C LYS A 87 15.43 6.45 -3.09
N GLU A 88 15.51 5.14 -2.89
CA GLU A 88 14.84 4.50 -1.76
C GLU A 88 15.55 4.94 -0.48
N ASP A 89 14.81 5.50 0.47
CA ASP A 89 15.36 5.78 1.80
C ASP A 89 15.67 4.43 2.47
N GLU A 90 16.96 4.12 2.65
CA GLU A 90 17.39 2.88 3.33
C GLU A 90 16.86 2.77 4.78
N ASN A 91 16.32 3.87 5.34
CA ASN A 91 15.71 3.94 6.66
C ASN A 91 14.17 3.90 6.66
N SER A 92 13.49 3.78 5.51
CA SER A 92 12.03 3.62 5.47
C SER A 92 11.60 2.16 5.64
N SER A 93 12.28 1.42 6.53
CA SER A 93 11.66 0.24 7.14
C SER A 93 10.45 0.75 7.90
N THR A 94 9.27 0.50 7.36
CA THR A 94 7.95 0.68 7.96
C THR A 94 8.00 0.57 9.49
N GLU A 95 8.18 1.70 10.19
CA GLU A 95 7.86 1.82 11.60
C GLU A 95 6.33 1.78 11.68
N SER A 96 5.80 0.56 11.62
CA SER A 96 4.46 0.25 12.06
C SER A 96 4.31 0.80 13.48
N HIS A 97 3.39 1.73 13.64
CA HIS A 97 2.95 2.44 14.85
C HIS A 97 2.44 1.53 16.00
N ASP A 98 3.03 0.35 16.21
CA ASP A 98 2.65 -0.66 17.22
C ASP A 98 3.75 -0.91 18.27
N GLU A 99 4.91 -0.24 18.16
CA GLU A 99 6.11 -0.58 18.97
C GLU A 99 5.96 -0.33 20.48
N THR A 100 5.09 0.59 20.92
CA THR A 100 4.99 0.90 22.35
C THR A 100 4.14 -0.08 23.17
N GLU A 101 3.27 -0.89 22.56
CA GLU A 101 2.53 -1.96 23.27
C GLU A 101 3.23 -3.33 23.16
N ASP A 102 4.23 -3.47 22.28
CA ASP A 102 4.92 -4.73 22.05
C ASP A 102 6.09 -4.98 23.02
N GLU A 103 6.82 -3.96 23.50
CA GLU A 103 7.99 -4.18 24.37
C GLU A 103 7.69 -4.94 25.70
N GLU A 104 6.55 -4.66 26.35
CA GLU A 104 6.11 -5.40 27.55
C GLU A 104 5.67 -6.83 27.22
N ASN A 105 5.01 -7.02 26.08
CA ASN A 105 4.62 -8.34 25.60
C ASN A 105 5.83 -9.17 25.18
N ASP A 106 6.89 -8.54 24.65
CA ASP A 106 8.06 -9.25 24.13
C ASP A 106 8.90 -9.88 25.24
N ARG A 107 9.09 -9.20 26.37
CA ARG A 107 9.74 -9.83 27.53
C ARG A 107 8.92 -11.00 28.07
N TYR A 108 7.59 -10.87 28.07
CA TYR A 108 6.68 -11.95 28.47
C TYR A 108 6.76 -13.15 27.50
N ASN A 109 6.85 -12.86 26.19
CA ASN A 109 6.97 -13.85 25.13
C ASN A 109 8.30 -14.60 25.22
N GLN A 110 9.41 -13.88 25.43
CA GLN A 110 10.74 -14.46 25.64
C GLN A 110 10.77 -15.38 26.88
N ALA A 111 10.19 -14.95 28.01
CA ALA A 111 10.16 -15.74 29.24
C ALA A 111 9.37 -17.05 29.09
N ILE A 112 8.26 -17.06 28.33
CA ILE A 112 7.49 -18.28 28.08
C ILE A 112 8.26 -19.26 27.19
N ILE A 113 8.93 -18.75 26.16
CA ILE A 113 9.68 -19.59 25.21
C ILE A 113 10.90 -20.22 25.90
N GLN A 114 11.62 -19.47 26.74
CA GLN A 114 12.71 -19.99 27.56
C GLN A 114 12.23 -21.07 28.55
N ARG A 115 11.05 -20.87 29.15
CA ARG A 115 10.47 -21.84 30.08
C ARG A 115 10.08 -23.16 29.42
N ASP A 116 9.41 -23.10 28.27
CA ASP A 116 8.84 -24.29 27.62
C ASP A 116 9.76 -24.91 26.56
N GLN A 117 10.89 -24.26 26.27
CA GLN A 117 11.93 -24.69 25.31
C GLN A 117 11.35 -25.07 23.93
N LYS A 118 10.28 -24.39 23.53
CA LYS A 118 9.53 -24.64 22.28
C LYS A 118 9.31 -23.34 21.54
N VAL A 119 9.81 -23.26 20.31
CA VAL A 119 9.61 -22.10 19.47
C VAL A 119 9.13 -22.50 18.08
N SER A 120 7.86 -22.24 17.82
CA SER A 120 7.23 -22.34 16.50
C SER A 120 6.07 -21.35 16.43
N THR A 121 5.77 -20.86 15.22
CA THR A 121 4.68 -19.91 14.97
C THR A 121 3.36 -20.44 15.54
N SER A 122 3.04 -21.70 15.31
CA SER A 122 1.82 -22.35 15.83
C SER A 122 1.79 -22.51 17.35
N TYR A 123 2.95 -22.67 18.01
CA TYR A 123 3.02 -22.72 19.47
C TYR A 123 2.74 -21.35 20.07
N ILE A 124 3.37 -20.30 19.53
CA ILE A 124 3.21 -18.91 19.95
C ILE A 124 1.78 -18.43 19.73
N GLN A 125 1.16 -18.77 18.59
CA GLN A 125 -0.26 -18.49 18.33
C GLN A 125 -1.19 -19.01 19.45
N ARG A 126 -0.98 -20.25 19.90
CA ARG A 126 -1.84 -20.87 20.92
C ARG A 126 -1.59 -20.29 22.30
N GLN A 127 -0.33 -20.04 22.63
CA GLN A 127 0.08 -19.62 23.96
C GLN A 127 -0.27 -18.16 24.24
N LEU A 128 -0.08 -17.29 23.24
CA LEU A 128 -0.37 -15.86 23.34
C LEU A 128 -1.75 -15.47 22.80
N ARG A 129 -2.47 -16.43 22.20
CA ARG A 129 -3.79 -16.21 21.56
C ARG A 129 -3.77 -15.11 20.50
N ILE A 130 -2.69 -15.02 19.74
CA ILE A 130 -2.49 -14.04 18.66
C ILE A 130 -2.67 -14.65 17.25
N GLY A 131 -2.91 -13.78 16.27
CA GLY A 131 -3.00 -14.16 14.86
C GLY A 131 -1.68 -14.68 14.27
N TYR A 132 -1.76 -15.38 13.13
CA TYR A 132 -0.60 -16.01 12.48
C TYR A 132 0.50 -15.00 12.14
N ASN A 133 0.15 -13.86 11.52
CA ASN A 133 1.14 -12.86 11.11
C ASN A 133 1.88 -12.26 12.31
N ARG A 134 1.17 -11.97 13.41
CA ARG A 134 1.80 -11.47 14.64
C ARG A 134 2.75 -12.51 15.24
N ALA A 135 2.34 -13.78 15.26
CA ALA A 135 3.21 -14.87 15.73
C ALA A 135 4.44 -15.09 14.82
N ALA A 136 4.29 -14.93 13.50
CA ALA A 136 5.40 -15.00 12.56
C ALA A 136 6.39 -13.85 12.75
N ASN A 137 5.88 -12.61 12.88
CA ASN A 137 6.71 -11.43 13.11
C ASN A 137 7.53 -11.53 14.41
N ILE A 138 6.91 -12.01 15.51
CA ILE A 138 7.62 -12.23 16.77
C ILE A 138 8.78 -13.24 16.60
N VAL A 139 8.54 -14.32 15.84
CA VAL A 139 9.56 -15.35 15.58
C VAL A 139 10.69 -14.83 14.70
N GLU A 140 10.38 -14.05 13.67
CA GLU A 140 11.38 -13.41 12.81
C GLU A 140 12.20 -12.36 13.57
N ARG A 141 11.58 -11.63 14.49
CA ARG A 141 12.28 -10.67 15.33
C ARG A 141 13.21 -11.36 16.33
N MET A 142 12.75 -12.42 16.97
CA MET A 142 13.60 -13.26 17.86
C MET A 142 14.78 -13.91 17.12
N GLU A 143 14.62 -14.21 15.83
CA GLU A 143 15.72 -14.66 14.97
C GLU A 143 16.73 -13.53 14.70
N LYS A 144 16.25 -12.32 14.38
CA LYS A 144 17.11 -11.13 14.21
C LYS A 144 17.85 -10.75 15.50
N GLU A 145 17.20 -10.89 16.65
CA GLU A 145 17.76 -10.62 17.98
C GLU A 145 18.71 -11.75 18.45
N GLY A 146 18.84 -12.84 17.71
CA GLY A 146 19.74 -13.95 18.04
C GLY A 146 19.25 -14.85 19.17
N ILE A 147 17.96 -14.78 19.53
CA ILE A 147 17.32 -15.59 20.57
C ILE A 147 16.95 -16.98 20.03
N VAL A 148 16.63 -17.05 18.74
CA VAL A 148 16.12 -18.26 18.06
C VAL A 148 16.93 -18.53 16.80
N SER A 149 17.23 -19.79 16.51
CA SER A 149 17.94 -20.21 15.31
C SER A 149 17.10 -20.05 14.05
N ALA A 150 17.79 -20.03 12.91
CA ALA A 150 17.16 -20.26 11.61
C ALA A 150 16.40 -21.61 11.62
N PRO A 151 15.33 -21.74 10.82
CA PRO A 151 14.60 -22.99 10.70
C PRO A 151 15.49 -24.09 10.10
N ASN A 152 15.48 -25.27 10.72
CA ASN A 152 16.12 -26.45 10.15
C ASN A 152 15.30 -27.05 8.99
N TYR A 153 15.80 -28.12 8.37
CA TYR A 153 15.14 -28.81 7.25
C TYR A 153 13.69 -29.30 7.56
N SER A 154 13.34 -29.47 8.83
CA SER A 154 11.98 -29.81 9.27
C SER A 154 11.16 -28.61 9.74
N GLY A 155 11.63 -27.38 9.54
CA GLY A 155 10.99 -26.15 9.98
C GLY A 155 11.02 -25.93 11.50
N LYS A 156 11.79 -26.72 12.25
CA LYS A 156 11.99 -26.53 13.69
C LYS A 156 13.11 -25.52 13.92
N ARG A 157 12.95 -24.73 14.98
CA ARG A 157 13.89 -23.70 15.40
C ARG A 157 14.36 -24.03 16.82
N GLU A 158 15.63 -23.76 17.10
CA GLU A 158 16.28 -23.98 18.40
C GLU A 158 16.43 -22.64 19.13
N ILE A 159 16.46 -22.65 20.46
CA ILE A 159 16.65 -21.44 21.27
C ILE A 159 18.15 -21.31 21.55
N LEU A 160 18.72 -20.14 21.26
CA LEU A 160 20.16 -19.89 21.28
C LEU A 160 20.66 -19.21 22.56
N VAL A 161 19.75 -18.86 23.47
CA VAL A 161 20.06 -18.13 24.71
C VAL A 161 19.61 -18.98 25.91
N GLU A 162 20.52 -19.23 26.85
CA GLU A 162 20.25 -19.86 28.17
C GLU A 162 19.56 -18.91 29.15
#